data_AF-A0A4S4B8D8-F1
#
_entry.id   AF-A0A4S4B8D8-F1
#
_cell.length_a   1.000
_cell.length_b   1.000
_cell.length_c   1.000
_cell.angle_alpha   90.00
_cell.angle_beta   90.00
_cell.angle_gamma   90.00
#
_symmetry.space_group_name_H-M   'P 1'
#
loop_
_entity.id
_entity.type
_entity.pdbx_description
1 polymer ?
#
loop_
_entity_poly.entity_id
_entity_poly.type
_entity_poly.pdbx_seq_one_letter_code
_entity_poly.pdbx_strand_id
1 'polypeptide(L)'
;MTATPHPARRGLWWAASLIIMAVIWVLSAGSDTPGPPLHHPLDWIVHFLAYLALAFALGRATGRWQVAWVIAVWFGATDEVHQSFVPGREAGIFDWVFDAAGAWVGSRLGARRRAKRGEDLPSQLEKSP
;
A
#
# COMPACT_ATOMS: atom_id res chain seq x y z
N MET A 1 23.07 3.96 -19.70
CA MET A 1 22.24 5.14 -19.33
C MET A 1 21.03 4.68 -18.51
N THR A 2 20.97 5.02 -17.22
CA THR A 2 19.84 4.69 -16.35
C THR A 2 18.71 5.70 -16.56
N ALA A 3 17.63 5.30 -17.22
CA ALA A 3 16.43 6.14 -17.31
C ALA A 3 15.91 6.41 -15.89
N THR A 4 16.09 7.64 -15.40
CA THR A 4 15.45 8.11 -14.18
C THR A 4 13.94 8.02 -14.39
N PRO A 5 13.17 7.34 -13.53
CA PRO A 5 11.72 7.32 -13.68
C PRO A 5 11.20 8.76 -13.69
N HIS A 6 10.44 9.11 -14.72
CA HIS A 6 9.92 10.47 -14.94
C HIS A 6 9.17 10.96 -13.68
N PRO A 7 9.47 12.16 -13.15
CA PRO A 7 8.92 12.65 -11.88
C PRO A 7 7.38 12.60 -11.83
N ALA A 8 6.72 12.86 -12.96
CA ALA A 8 5.27 12.76 -13.12
C ALA A 8 4.68 11.39 -12.70
N ARG A 9 5.39 10.28 -12.92
CA ARG A 9 4.90 8.95 -12.54
C ARG A 9 4.92 8.74 -11.04
N ARG A 10 5.85 9.38 -10.31
CA ARG A 10 5.91 9.31 -8.84
C ARG A 10 4.82 10.16 -8.20
N GLY A 11 4.53 11.33 -8.77
CA GLY A 11 3.43 12.19 -8.33
C GLY A 11 2.08 11.47 -8.33
N LEU A 12 1.79 10.69 -9.37
CA LEU A 12 0.56 9.88 -9.43
C LEU A 12 0.46 8.86 -8.28
N TRP A 13 1.56 8.19 -7.92
CA TRP A 13 1.54 7.22 -6.82
C TRP A 13 1.41 7.88 -5.45
N TRP A 14 1.95 9.09 -5.27
CA TRP A 14 1.67 9.89 -4.09
C TRP A 14 0.19 10.26 -4.00
N ALA A 15 -0.40 10.75 -5.09
CA ALA A 15 -1.83 11.04 -5.14
C ALA A 15 -2.68 9.79 -4.84
N ALA A 16 -2.36 8.65 -5.45
CA ALA A 16 -3.03 7.39 -5.17
C ALA A 16 -2.92 6.98 -3.69
N SER A 17 -1.74 7.15 -3.08
CA SER A 17 -1.53 6.86 -1.65
C SER A 17 -2.41 7.75 -0.77
N LEU A 18 -2.45 9.06 -1.05
CA LEU A 18 -3.29 10.00 -0.30
C LEU A 18 -4.79 9.70 -0.45
N ILE A 19 -5.23 9.32 -1.64
CA ILE A 19 -6.62 8.91 -1.88
C ILE A 19 -6.95 7.65 -1.07
N ILE A 20 -6.08 6.64 -1.09
CA ILE A 20 -6.28 5.41 -0.30
C ILE A 20 -6.33 5.74 1.19
N MET A 21 -5.42 6.57 1.71
CA MET A 21 -5.43 7.01 3.11
C MET A 21 -6.74 7.73 3.46
N ALA A 22 -7.22 8.63 2.60
CA ALA A 22 -8.49 9.33 2.82
C ALA A 22 -9.69 8.37 2.83
N VAL A 23 -9.71 7.39 1.92
CA VAL A 23 -10.76 6.36 1.88
C VAL A 23 -10.75 5.51 3.15
N ILE A 24 -9.57 5.02 3.58
CA ILE A 24 -9.44 4.25 4.83
C ILE A 24 -9.96 5.09 6.01
N TRP A 25 -9.47 6.32 6.15
CA TRP A 25 -9.87 7.21 7.24
C TRP A 25 -11.39 7.46 7.30
N VAL A 26 -12.02 7.74 6.15
CA VAL A 26 -13.47 7.99 6.10
C VAL A 26 -14.26 6.73 6.43
N LEU A 27 -13.83 5.56 5.96
CA LEU A 27 -14.49 4.30 6.28
C LEU A 27 -14.32 3.95 7.77
N SER A 28 -13.15 4.20 8.33
CA SER A 28 -12.84 4.00 9.75
C SER A 28 -13.56 4.97 10.69
N ALA A 29 -14.06 6.10 10.18
CA ALA A 29 -14.87 7.06 10.96
C ALA A 29 -16.32 6.59 11.19
N GLY A 30 -16.77 5.54 10.51
CA GLY A 30 -18.12 4.99 10.66
C GLY A 30 -18.19 3.97 11.80
N SER A 31 -19.16 4.13 12.71
CA SER A 31 -19.52 3.09 13.69
C SER A 31 -20.33 1.95 13.05
N ASP A 32 -21.09 2.27 12.00
CA ASP A 32 -21.90 1.35 11.22
C ASP A 32 -21.42 1.35 9.76
N THR A 33 -20.65 0.34 9.37
CA THR A 33 -20.47 0.07 7.93
C THR A 33 -21.83 -0.37 7.36
N PRO A 34 -22.32 0.22 6.25
CA PRO A 34 -23.57 -0.24 5.62
C PRO A 34 -23.46 -1.72 5.23
N GLY A 35 -24.12 -2.61 5.98
CA GLY A 35 -24.08 -4.06 5.78
C GLY A 35 -24.17 -4.86 7.08
N PRO A 36 -24.24 -6.20 7.02
CA PRO A 36 -24.10 -7.03 8.22
C PRO A 36 -22.70 -6.79 8.84
N PRO A 37 -22.57 -6.85 10.17
CA PRO A 37 -21.27 -6.75 10.83
C PRO A 37 -20.30 -7.73 10.18
N LEU A 38 -19.17 -7.23 9.66
CA LEU A 38 -18.11 -8.12 9.20
C LEU A 38 -17.50 -8.77 10.43
N HIS A 39 -17.99 -9.97 10.74
CA HIS A 39 -17.41 -10.80 11.78
C HIS A 39 -16.08 -11.39 11.29
N HIS A 40 -15.22 -11.68 12.26
CA HIS A 40 -14.01 -12.44 12.01
C HIS A 40 -14.29 -13.70 11.17
N PRO A 41 -13.44 -14.01 10.17
CA PRO A 41 -12.14 -13.39 9.86
C PRO A 41 -12.18 -12.39 8.68
N LEU A 42 -13.35 -11.96 8.21
CA LEU A 42 -13.45 -11.18 6.96
C LEU A 42 -12.92 -9.74 7.12
N ASP A 43 -13.10 -9.16 8.30
CA ASP A 43 -12.54 -7.87 8.70
C ASP A 43 -11.00 -7.85 8.61
N TRP A 44 -10.33 -8.89 9.11
CA TRP A 44 -8.87 -9.03 9.02
C TRP A 44 -8.36 -9.09 7.58
N ILE A 45 -9.12 -9.72 6.68
CA ILE A 45 -8.78 -9.75 5.25
C ILE A 45 -8.91 -8.35 4.64
N VAL A 46 -9.95 -7.59 5.02
CA VAL A 46 -10.13 -6.21 4.55
C VAL A 46 -8.98 -5.32 5.01
N HIS A 47 -8.60 -5.38 6.29
CA HIS A 47 -7.44 -4.69 6.85
C HIS A 47 -6.15 -5.03 6.11
N PHE A 48 -5.86 -6.32 5.95
CA PHE A 48 -4.72 -6.80 5.18
C PHE A 48 -4.70 -6.25 3.74
N LEU A 49 -5.82 -6.32 3.01
CA LEU A 49 -5.88 -5.89 1.62
C LEU A 49 -5.79 -4.37 1.47
N ALA A 50 -6.44 -3.61 2.37
CA ALA A 50 -6.38 -2.15 2.38
C ALA A 50 -4.95 -1.65 2.57
N TYR A 51 -4.24 -2.19 3.56
CA TYR A 51 -2.86 -1.78 3.83
C TYR A 51 -1.84 -2.36 2.86
N LEU A 52 -2.14 -3.51 2.23
CA LEU A 52 -1.40 -3.98 1.05
C LEU A 52 -1.49 -2.97 -0.09
N ALA A 53 -2.69 -2.50 -0.43
CA ALA A 53 -2.89 -1.52 -1.49
C ALA A 53 -2.21 -0.18 -1.17
N LEU A 54 -2.37 0.32 0.06
CA LEU A 54 -1.71 1.55 0.54
C LEU A 54 -0.19 1.43 0.44
N ALA A 55 0.40 0.39 1.04
CA ALA A 55 1.84 0.24 1.07
C ALA A 55 2.42 -0.08 -0.31
N PHE A 56 1.66 -0.74 -1.20
CA PHE A 56 2.04 -0.88 -2.60
C PHE A 56 2.17 0.48 -3.28
N ALA A 57 1.15 1.34 -3.17
CA ALA A 57 1.19 2.69 -3.74
C ALA A 57 2.34 3.53 -3.15
N LEU A 58 2.54 3.48 -1.83
CA LEU A 58 3.67 4.13 -1.16
C LEU A 58 5.01 3.54 -1.63
N GLY A 59 5.10 2.24 -1.86
CA GLY A 59 6.29 1.58 -2.40
C GLY A 59 6.64 2.09 -3.80
N ARG A 60 5.62 2.30 -4.65
CA ARG A 60 5.78 2.93 -5.98
C ARG A 60 6.20 4.40 -5.88
N ALA A 61 5.65 5.14 -4.92
CA ALA A 61 5.90 6.57 -4.73
C ALA A 61 7.31 6.85 -4.18
N THR A 62 7.70 6.11 -3.14
CA THR A 62 8.98 6.26 -2.42
C THR A 62 10.13 5.53 -3.11
N GLY A 63 9.86 4.42 -3.79
CA GLY A 63 10.89 3.51 -4.31
C GLY A 63 11.70 2.79 -3.22
N ARG A 64 11.28 2.87 -1.95
CA ARG A 64 11.98 2.28 -0.79
C ARG A 64 10.95 1.56 0.08
N TRP A 65 10.96 0.22 0.07
CA TRP A 65 9.94 -0.56 0.77
C TRP A 65 9.92 -0.28 2.28
N GLN A 66 11.08 -0.02 2.91
CA GLN A 66 11.16 0.27 4.34
C GLN A 66 10.40 1.55 4.70
N VAL A 67 10.57 2.61 3.90
CA VAL A 67 9.89 3.89 4.12
C VAL A 67 8.39 3.74 3.91
N ALA A 68 7.98 3.07 2.83
CA ALA A 68 6.58 2.79 2.56
C ALA A 68 5.91 1.98 3.67
N TRP A 69 6.62 0.96 4.18
CA TRP A 69 6.13 0.10 5.25
C TRP A 69 5.97 0.88 6.57
N VAL A 70 6.97 1.65 6.98
CA VAL A 70 6.91 2.46 8.21
C VAL A 70 5.75 3.47 8.15
N ILE A 71 5.58 4.16 7.02
CA ILE A 71 4.46 5.09 6.84
C ILE A 71 3.12 4.37 7.00
N ALA A 72 2.93 3.24 6.32
CA ALA A 72 1.67 2.49 6.38
C ALA A 72 1.37 1.94 7.79
N VAL A 73 2.39 1.41 8.49
CA VAL A 73 2.21 0.88 9.86
C VAL A 73 1.84 1.97 10.86
N TRP A 74 2.47 3.15 10.77
CA TRP A 74 2.13 4.29 11.63
C TRP A 74 0.78 4.90 11.29
N PHE A 75 0.41 4.92 10.01
CA PHE A 75 -0.92 5.31 9.60
C PHE A 75 -1.98 4.37 10.21
N GLY A 76 -1.77 3.05 10.18
CA GLY A 76 -2.68 2.09 10.83
C GLY A 76 -2.76 2.24 12.34
N ALA A 77 -1.63 2.48 13.00
CA ALA A 77 -1.66 2.79 14.44
C ALA A 77 -2.46 4.07 14.73
N THR A 78 -2.38 5.07 13.86
CA THR A 78 -3.16 6.31 13.98
C THR A 78 -4.64 6.06 13.71
N ASP A 79 -4.97 5.17 12.77
CA ASP A 79 -6.35 4.81 12.45
C ASP A 79 -7.02 4.07 13.62
N GLU A 80 -6.33 3.15 14.30
CA GLU A 80 -6.84 2.51 15.53
C GLU A 80 -7.09 3.52 16.66
N VAL A 81 -6.17 4.48 16.83
CA VAL A 81 -6.36 5.58 17.79
C VAL A 81 -7.57 6.43 17.38
N HIS A 82 -7.73 6.74 16.10
CA HIS A 82 -8.90 7.45 15.59
C HIS A 82 -10.20 6.69 15.83
N GLN A 83 -10.23 5.39 15.56
CA GLN A 83 -11.38 4.50 15.81
C GLN A 83 -11.74 4.43 17.30
N SER A 84 -10.76 4.53 18.21
CA SER A 84 -11.03 4.57 19.66
C SER A 84 -11.88 5.77 20.11
N PHE A 85 -11.97 6.82 19.28
CA PHE A 85 -12.84 7.98 19.50
C PHE A 85 -14.22 7.85 18.83
N VAL A 86 -14.48 6.78 18.08
CA VAL A 86 -15.75 6.54 17.38
C VAL A 86 -16.65 5.68 18.28
N PRO A 87 -17.77 6.22 18.81
CA PRO A 87 -18.66 5.45 19.68
C PRO A 87 -19.20 4.20 18.99
N GLY A 88 -19.08 3.04 19.65
CA GLY A 88 -19.54 1.76 19.10
C GLY A 88 -18.58 1.09 18.13
N ARG A 89 -17.42 1.70 17.82
CA ARG A 89 -16.33 1.06 17.08
C ARG A 89 -15.37 0.38 18.04
N GLU A 90 -14.98 -0.85 17.72
CA GLU A 90 -13.89 -1.54 18.41
C GLU A 90 -12.57 -1.22 17.71
N ALA A 91 -11.65 -0.58 18.43
CA ALA A 91 -10.25 -0.48 18.01
C ALA A 91 -9.52 -1.78 18.39
N GLY A 92 -8.86 -2.40 17.42
CA GLY A 92 -8.32 -3.73 17.50
C GLY A 92 -6.81 -3.77 17.29
N ILE A 93 -6.07 -4.26 18.28
CA ILE A 93 -4.63 -4.59 18.10
C ILE A 93 -4.45 -5.61 16.96
N PHE A 94 -5.40 -6.53 16.78
CA PHE A 94 -5.34 -7.51 15.70
C PHE A 94 -5.54 -6.88 14.32
N ASP A 95 -6.44 -5.89 14.18
CA ASP A 95 -6.62 -5.16 12.93
C ASP A 95 -5.33 -4.47 12.50
N TRP A 96 -4.67 -3.78 13.45
CA TRP A 96 -3.34 -3.21 13.22
C TRP A 96 -2.26 -4.24 12.85
N VAL A 97 -2.32 -5.46 13.39
CA VAL A 97 -1.40 -6.54 13.02
C VAL A 97 -1.64 -6.97 11.56
N PHE A 98 -2.89 -7.09 11.12
CA PHE A 98 -3.23 -7.40 9.73
C PHE A 98 -2.87 -6.26 8.78
N ASP A 99 -3.04 -5.01 9.22
CA ASP A 99 -2.57 -3.83 8.51
C ASP A 99 -1.04 -3.89 8.28
N ALA A 100 -0.28 -4.17 9.34
CA ALA A 100 1.17 -4.28 9.27
C ALA A 100 1.64 -5.42 8.36
N ALA A 101 0.92 -6.56 8.38
CA ALA A 101 1.19 -7.71 7.51
C ALA A 101 0.89 -7.39 6.03
N GLY A 102 -0.24 -6.75 5.75
CA GLY A 102 -0.60 -6.27 4.41
C GLY A 102 0.43 -5.27 3.90
N ALA A 103 0.80 -4.30 4.74
CA ALA A 103 1.78 -3.28 4.42
C ALA A 103 3.17 -3.87 4.10
N TRP A 104 3.57 -4.93 4.81
CA TRP A 104 4.84 -5.62 4.60
C TRP A 104 4.93 -6.23 3.19
N VAL A 105 3.84 -6.84 2.72
CA VAL A 105 3.73 -7.42 1.38
C VAL A 105 3.63 -6.32 0.33
N GLY A 106 2.71 -5.37 0.51
CA GLY A 106 2.45 -4.28 -0.42
C GLY A 106 3.69 -3.44 -0.70
N SER A 107 4.39 -2.99 0.34
CA SER A 107 5.61 -2.16 0.22
C SER A 107 6.72 -2.83 -0.58
N ARG A 108 6.93 -4.15 -0.42
CA ARG A 108 7.90 -4.92 -1.20
C ARG A 108 7.51 -4.99 -2.65
N LEU A 109 6.25 -5.32 -2.93
CA LEU A 109 5.75 -5.44 -4.29
C LEU A 109 5.81 -4.09 -5.02
N GLY A 110 5.48 -2.99 -4.33
CA GLY A 110 5.54 -1.63 -4.87
C GLY A 110 6.97 -1.16 -5.13
N ALA A 111 7.89 -1.37 -4.18
CA ALA A 111 9.26 -0.89 -4.32
C ALA A 111 10.13 -1.73 -5.27
N ARG A 112 9.69 -2.94 -5.67
CA ARG A 112 10.38 -3.73 -6.70
C ARG A 112 10.51 -2.89 -7.98
N ARG A 113 11.76 -2.65 -8.40
CA ARG A 113 12.03 -2.07 -9.72
C ARG A 113 11.55 -3.09 -10.75
N ARG A 114 10.78 -2.64 -11.75
CA ARG A 114 10.50 -3.50 -12.91
C ARG A 114 11.86 -3.88 -13.48
N ALA A 115 12.24 -5.16 -13.40
CA ALA A 115 13.40 -5.67 -14.11
C ALA A 115 13.19 -5.28 -15.57
N LYS A 116 14.20 -4.62 -16.17
CA LYS A 116 14.16 -4.26 -17.58
C LYS A 116 13.93 -5.55 -18.36
N ARG A 117 12.75 -5.69 -18.98
CA ARG A 117 12.43 -6.83 -19.83
C ARG A 117 13.20 -6.63 -21.14
N GLY A 118 14.36 -7.29 -21.23
CA GLY A 118 15.01 -7.72 -22.48
C GLY A 118 15.31 -6.68 -23.55
N GLU A 119 16.23 -5.75 -23.29
CA GLU A 119 16.93 -4.99 -24.36
C GLU A 119 18.36 -5.52 -24.59
N ASP A 120 18.57 -6.82 -24.39
CA ASP A 120 19.76 -7.54 -24.88
C ASP A 120 19.32 -8.56 -25.94
N LEU A 121 18.54 -8.13 -26.94
CA LEU A 121 18.54 -8.86 -28.21
C LEU A 121 19.88 -8.53 -28.89
N PRO A 122 20.76 -9.52 -29.07
CA PRO A 122 22.13 -9.26 -29.43
C PRO A 122 22.21 -8.64 -30.82
N SER A 123 22.82 -7.46 -30.89
CA SER A 123 23.34 -6.82 -32.10
C SER A 123 24.48 -7.62 -32.77
N GLN A 124 24.47 -8.95 -32.62
CA GLN A 124 25.48 -9.90 -33.08
C GLN A 124 25.05 -10.65 -34.35
N LEU A 125 23.84 -10.42 -34.87
CA LEU A 125 23.40 -11.01 -36.15
C LEU A 125 23.64 -10.11 -37.37
N GLU A 126 24.09 -8.87 -37.18
CA GLU A 126 24.35 -7.91 -38.28
C GLU A 126 25.84 -7.79 -38.64
N LYS A 127 26.70 -8.63 -38.07
CA LYS A 127 28.13 -8.67 -38.41
C LYS A 127 28.58 -10.10 -38.69
N SER A 128 28.05 -10.69 -39.76
CA SER A 128 28.79 -11.71 -40.52
C SER A 128 29.25 -11.07 -41.84
N PRO A 129 30.53 -11.23 -42.21
CA PRO A 129 31.13 -10.60 -43.39
C PRO A 129 30.60 -11.15 -44.72
#